data_AF-A0A964YJL1-F1
#
_entry.id   AF-A0A964YJL1-F1
#
_cell.length_a   1.000
_cell.length_b   1.000
_cell.length_c   1.000
_cell.angle_alpha   90.00
_cell.angle_beta   90.00
_cell.angle_gamma   90.00
#
_symmetry.space_group_name_H-M   'P 1'
#
loop_
_entity.id
_entity.type
_entity.pdbx_description
1 polymer ?
#
loop_
_entity_poly.entity_id
_entity_poly.type
_entity_poly.pdbx_seq_one_letter_code
_entity_poly.pdbx_strand_id
1 'polypeptide(L)'
;MKNRNPFAGTGVAIVTPFLENGDIDVLSLEKLVEHLVKGGVDYIVALGTTGENPTLNKEERQQVYSLVNQFNKGRIKLVAGIGGNDTRSVVKNMNEFDLTGYNAILSVSPYYNKPNNEGLFQHYKAINDNAPLPVIMYNVPGRTGMNVNVATTLRIARECKNIIATKEASGNIEQIMQIIKDKPQGFEVISGDDGITLPIMACGAIGVISVVGNAYPKLVSDMVNLCLDGKFIEARPNHEKMLPLISSMFAEGNPSGVKAYLSEMGITKNTFRLPVVGISDSLMQSIKSLMKTV
;
A
#
# COMPACT_ATOMS: atom_id res chain seq x y z
N MET A 1 -0.22 -14.89 21.27
CA MET A 1 -0.58 -14.64 19.85
C MET A 1 0.36 -13.62 19.14
N LYS A 2 1.63 -13.48 19.57
CA LYS A 2 2.62 -12.52 19.03
C LYS A 2 3.75 -13.17 18.19
N ASN A 3 3.47 -14.29 17.52
CA ASN A 3 4.37 -14.90 16.52
C ASN A 3 3.78 -14.75 15.10
N ARG A 4 3.30 -13.54 14.74
CA ARG A 4 2.76 -13.24 13.41
C ARG A 4 3.84 -12.58 12.54
N ASN A 5 3.67 -12.71 11.22
CA ASN A 5 4.42 -11.99 10.19
C ASN A 5 4.68 -10.52 10.62
N PRO A 6 5.90 -9.97 10.46
CA PRO A 6 6.25 -8.61 10.92
C PRO A 6 5.46 -7.48 10.25
N PHE A 7 4.64 -7.78 9.24
CA PHE A 7 3.78 -6.83 8.51
C PHE A 7 2.27 -7.03 8.79
N ALA A 8 1.93 -7.61 9.95
CA ALA A 8 0.56 -7.54 10.47
C ALA A 8 0.22 -6.13 10.97
N GLY A 9 -1.05 -5.74 10.90
CA GLY A 9 -1.51 -4.43 11.33
C GLY A 9 -1.68 -3.43 10.18
N THR A 10 -1.47 -2.15 10.49
CA THR A 10 -1.76 -1.02 9.62
C THR A 10 -0.52 -0.57 8.88
N GLY A 11 -0.44 -0.96 7.61
CA GLY A 11 0.47 -0.38 6.63
C GLY A 11 -0.15 0.83 5.95
N VAL A 12 0.66 1.84 5.62
CA VAL A 12 0.21 2.97 4.79
C VAL A 12 1.05 3.08 3.52
N ALA A 13 0.40 3.03 2.36
CA ALA A 13 1.04 3.37 1.08
C ALA A 13 1.09 4.88 0.94
N ILE A 14 2.25 5.46 1.25
CA ILE A 14 2.37 6.91 1.37
C ILE A 14 2.36 7.60 0.01
N VAL A 15 1.81 8.82 -0.01
CA VAL A 15 1.96 9.74 -1.15
C VAL A 15 3.40 10.25 -1.25
N THR A 16 3.78 10.76 -2.43
CA THR A 16 5.01 11.55 -2.59
C THR A 16 4.62 13.04 -2.69
N PRO A 17 4.97 13.88 -1.69
CA PRO A 17 4.74 15.32 -1.76
C PRO A 17 5.65 15.98 -2.79
N PHE A 18 5.11 16.94 -3.55
CA PHE A 18 5.85 17.71 -4.56
C PHE A 18 5.77 19.21 -4.29
N LEU A 19 6.84 19.91 -4.64
CA LEU A 19 6.87 21.37 -4.78
C LEU A 19 6.23 21.78 -6.10
N GLU A 20 5.89 23.07 -6.24
CA GLU A 20 5.26 23.62 -7.46
C GLU A 20 6.11 23.47 -8.71
N ASN A 21 7.43 23.43 -8.58
CA ASN A 21 8.35 23.17 -9.68
C ASN A 21 8.46 21.67 -10.05
N GLY A 22 7.76 20.80 -9.33
CA GLY A 22 7.74 19.35 -9.54
C GLY A 22 8.72 18.57 -8.66
N ASP A 23 9.68 19.21 -7.99
CA ASP A 23 10.67 18.52 -7.14
C ASP A 23 10.02 17.90 -5.91
N ILE A 24 10.68 16.92 -5.28
CA ILE A 24 10.22 16.30 -4.04
C ILE A 24 10.16 17.35 -2.93
N ASP A 25 9.00 17.50 -2.28
CA ASP A 25 8.84 18.35 -1.10
C ASP A 25 9.27 17.60 0.16
N VAL A 26 10.54 17.79 0.50
CA VAL A 26 11.22 17.13 1.63
C VAL A 26 10.55 17.46 2.97
N LEU A 27 10.13 18.71 3.18
CA LEU A 27 9.53 19.14 4.45
C LEU A 27 8.13 18.55 4.63
N SER A 28 7.34 18.52 3.58
CA SER A 28 6.02 17.86 3.61
C SER A 28 6.15 16.35 3.80
N LEU A 29 7.19 15.72 3.22
CA LEU A 29 7.46 14.29 3.42
C LEU A 29 7.84 13.98 4.88
N GLU A 30 8.67 14.81 5.52
CA GLU A 30 8.99 14.68 6.94
C GLU A 30 7.73 14.77 7.82
N LYS A 31 6.90 15.80 7.58
CA LYS A 31 5.63 15.98 8.29
C LYS A 31 4.71 14.77 8.12
N LEU A 32 4.60 14.24 6.91
CA LEU A 32 3.78 13.06 6.62
C LEU A 32 4.29 11.84 7.39
N VAL A 33 5.60 11.55 7.36
CA VAL A 33 6.16 10.42 8.11
C VAL A 33 5.90 10.58 9.61
N GLU A 34 6.08 11.77 10.16
CA GLU A 34 5.82 12.04 11.57
C GLU A 34 4.34 11.90 11.94
N HIS A 35 3.43 12.39 11.09
CA HIS A 35 1.98 12.22 11.24
C HIS A 35 1.58 10.76 11.33
N LEU A 36 2.13 9.92 10.44
CA LEU A 36 1.84 8.50 10.39
C LEU A 36 2.36 7.76 11.63
N VAL A 37 3.61 8.02 12.02
CA VAL A 37 4.20 7.40 13.22
C VAL A 37 3.40 7.76 14.47
N LYS A 38 3.03 9.03 14.64
CA LYS A 38 2.17 9.46 15.77
C LYS A 38 0.75 8.88 15.69
N GLY A 39 0.26 8.62 14.48
CA GLY A 39 -1.03 7.99 14.23
C GLY A 39 -1.09 6.50 14.58
N GLY A 40 0.02 5.88 14.96
CA GLY A 40 0.05 4.49 15.42
C GLY A 40 0.06 3.45 14.30
N VAL A 41 0.52 3.81 13.10
CA VAL A 41 0.68 2.84 12.01
C VAL A 41 1.84 1.88 12.31
N ASP A 42 1.73 0.64 11.86
CA ASP A 42 2.74 -0.40 12.12
C ASP A 42 3.89 -0.35 11.09
N TYR A 43 3.60 0.10 9.86
CA TYR A 43 4.60 0.21 8.80
C TYR A 43 4.23 1.20 7.69
N ILE A 44 5.26 1.71 7.01
CA ILE A 44 5.12 2.59 5.84
C ILE A 44 5.56 1.84 4.59
N VAL A 45 4.76 1.97 3.52
CA VAL A 45 5.12 1.52 2.17
C VAL A 45 5.46 2.73 1.31
N ALA A 46 6.75 2.95 1.08
CA ALA A 46 7.24 4.01 0.22
C ALA A 46 7.17 3.61 -1.25
N LEU A 47 6.84 4.55 -2.14
CA LEU A 47 6.84 4.35 -3.60
C LEU A 47 5.94 3.19 -4.09
N GLY A 48 4.84 2.93 -3.38
CA GLY A 48 3.71 2.19 -3.94
C GLY A 48 2.99 2.99 -5.04
N THR A 49 1.85 2.50 -5.53
CA THR A 49 1.06 3.22 -6.56
C THR A 49 0.62 4.61 -6.08
N THR A 50 0.23 4.74 -4.82
CA THR A 50 -0.17 6.01 -4.18
C THR A 50 0.97 7.02 -4.11
N GLY A 51 2.22 6.57 -4.12
CA GLY A 51 3.41 7.42 -4.11
C GLY A 51 3.81 7.93 -5.50
N GLU A 52 2.96 7.76 -6.53
CA GLU A 52 3.21 8.27 -7.89
C GLU A 52 4.52 7.73 -8.51
N ASN A 53 4.94 6.52 -8.13
CA ASN A 53 6.16 5.85 -8.63
C ASN A 53 6.36 5.93 -10.17
N PRO A 54 5.33 5.81 -11.03
CA PRO A 54 5.51 5.89 -12.48
C PRO A 54 6.04 7.23 -13.01
N THR A 55 5.93 8.33 -12.24
CA THR A 55 6.37 9.68 -12.66
C THR A 55 7.66 10.12 -11.95
N LEU A 56 8.37 9.20 -11.30
CA LEU A 56 9.65 9.42 -10.63
C LEU A 56 10.79 8.72 -11.40
N ASN A 57 11.90 9.43 -11.59
CA ASN A 57 13.12 8.83 -12.14
C ASN A 57 13.89 8.03 -11.07
N LYS A 58 15.01 7.39 -11.44
CA LYS A 58 15.75 6.51 -10.54
C LYS A 58 16.33 7.28 -9.34
N GLU A 59 16.88 8.45 -9.57
CA GLU A 59 17.51 9.30 -8.58
C GLU A 59 16.49 9.80 -7.54
N GLU A 60 15.33 10.25 -8.00
CA GLU A 60 14.21 10.67 -7.16
C GLU A 60 13.66 9.52 -6.32
N ARG A 61 13.54 8.32 -6.92
CA ARG A 61 13.10 7.12 -6.17
C ARG A 61 14.08 6.80 -5.04
N GLN A 62 15.38 6.83 -5.31
CA GLN A 62 16.40 6.65 -4.28
C GLN A 62 16.31 7.74 -3.21
N GLN A 63 16.12 9.01 -3.60
CA GLN A 63 15.98 10.12 -2.68
C GLN A 63 14.78 9.92 -1.74
N VAL A 64 13.60 9.54 -2.26
CA VAL A 64 12.43 9.25 -1.42
C VAL A 64 12.73 8.11 -0.45
N TYR A 65 13.38 7.04 -0.89
CA TYR A 65 13.73 5.93 0.00
C TYR A 65 14.62 6.37 1.17
N SER A 66 15.67 7.13 0.86
CA SER A 66 16.62 7.64 1.84
C SER A 66 15.96 8.60 2.84
N LEU A 67 15.11 9.52 2.35
CA LEU A 67 14.39 10.48 3.18
C LEU A 67 13.38 9.80 4.11
N VAL A 68 12.58 8.85 3.59
CA VAL A 68 11.63 8.10 4.43
C VAL A 68 12.35 7.34 5.54
N ASN A 69 13.48 6.69 5.24
CA ASN A 69 14.29 6.02 6.27
C ASN A 69 14.85 7.02 7.29
N GLN A 70 15.44 8.11 6.82
CA GLN A 70 15.99 9.18 7.66
C GLN A 70 14.93 9.74 8.63
N PHE A 71 13.73 10.02 8.13
CA PHE A 71 12.65 10.56 8.94
C PHE A 71 12.03 9.51 9.86
N ASN A 72 11.91 8.25 9.41
CA ASN A 72 11.40 7.16 10.24
C ASN A 72 12.30 6.88 11.44
N LYS A 73 13.64 7.01 11.30
CA LYS A 73 14.62 6.75 12.39
C LYS A 73 14.45 5.36 13.04
N GLY A 74 14.03 4.37 12.24
CA GLY A 74 13.81 3.00 12.69
C GLY A 74 12.62 2.79 13.65
N ARG A 75 11.70 3.76 13.76
CA ARG A 75 10.57 3.70 14.71
C ARG A 75 9.53 2.64 14.33
N ILE A 76 9.21 2.54 13.05
CA ILE A 76 8.29 1.55 12.50
C ILE A 76 8.92 0.84 11.30
N LYS A 77 8.32 -0.25 10.83
CA LYS A 77 8.86 -1.00 9.68
C LYS A 77 8.68 -0.23 8.38
N LEU A 78 9.58 -0.44 7.44
CA LEU A 78 9.52 0.17 6.11
C LEU A 78 9.47 -0.89 5.02
N VAL A 79 8.65 -0.65 4.00
CA VAL A 79 8.49 -1.49 2.81
C VAL A 79 8.77 -0.65 1.57
N ALA A 80 9.65 -1.14 0.69
CA ALA A 80 10.02 -0.44 -0.54
C ALA A 80 9.14 -0.90 -1.71
N GLY A 81 8.49 0.03 -2.40
CA GLY A 81 7.70 -0.25 -3.60
C GLY A 81 8.58 -0.47 -4.83
N ILE A 82 8.88 -1.73 -5.13
CA ILE A 82 9.65 -2.11 -6.31
C ILE A 82 8.86 -3.17 -7.08
N GLY A 83 8.21 -2.74 -8.15
CA GLY A 83 7.51 -3.62 -9.08
C GLY A 83 7.50 -3.01 -10.47
N GLY A 84 6.92 -3.72 -11.43
CA GLY A 84 6.98 -3.33 -12.83
C GLY A 84 6.47 -4.45 -13.74
N ASN A 85 6.41 -4.16 -15.03
CA ASN A 85 5.97 -5.13 -16.04
C ASN A 85 7.11 -5.78 -16.83
N ASP A 86 8.36 -5.36 -16.57
CA ASP A 86 9.58 -5.99 -17.06
C ASP A 86 10.31 -6.67 -15.89
N THR A 87 10.25 -8.00 -15.84
CA THR A 87 10.89 -8.83 -14.79
C THR A 87 12.38 -8.54 -14.64
N ARG A 88 13.11 -8.34 -15.75
CA ARG A 88 14.56 -8.09 -15.69
C ARG A 88 14.85 -6.74 -15.05
N SER A 89 14.08 -5.71 -15.42
CA SER A 89 14.18 -4.38 -14.81
C SER A 89 13.82 -4.41 -13.32
N VAL A 90 12.77 -5.14 -12.93
CA VAL A 90 12.38 -5.28 -11.51
C VAL A 90 13.50 -5.93 -10.69
N VAL A 91 14.02 -7.08 -11.13
CA VAL A 91 15.12 -7.78 -10.46
C VAL A 91 16.37 -6.91 -10.37
N LYS A 92 16.72 -6.19 -11.45
CA LYS A 92 17.83 -5.24 -11.45
C LYS A 92 17.63 -4.15 -10.40
N ASN A 93 16.47 -3.49 -10.38
CA ASN A 93 16.16 -2.42 -9.45
C ASN A 93 16.20 -2.86 -7.99
N MET A 94 15.75 -4.07 -7.67
CA MET A 94 15.82 -4.62 -6.30
C MET A 94 17.25 -4.70 -5.76
N ASN A 95 18.25 -4.83 -6.64
CA ASN A 95 19.65 -4.94 -6.28
C ASN A 95 20.44 -3.62 -6.43
N GLU A 96 19.87 -2.61 -7.11
CA GLU A 96 20.55 -1.33 -7.36
C GLU A 96 20.15 -0.21 -6.41
N PHE A 97 18.93 -0.24 -5.85
CA PHE A 97 18.54 0.74 -4.84
C PHE A 97 19.21 0.42 -3.50
N ASP A 98 19.65 1.46 -2.80
CA ASP A 98 20.03 1.34 -1.39
C ASP A 98 18.75 1.26 -0.55
N LEU A 99 18.52 0.06 -0.01
CA LEU A 99 17.37 -0.30 0.83
C LEU A 99 17.73 -0.34 2.31
N THR A 100 18.81 0.34 2.72
CA THR A 100 19.18 0.47 4.13
C THR A 100 17.99 0.97 4.95
N GLY A 101 17.65 0.25 6.02
CA GLY A 101 16.50 0.53 6.89
C GLY A 101 15.16 -0.05 6.44
N TYR A 102 15.06 -0.56 5.21
CA TYR A 102 13.86 -1.26 4.73
C TYR A 102 13.83 -2.72 5.18
N ASN A 103 12.62 -3.26 5.31
CA ASN A 103 12.38 -4.59 5.88
C ASN A 103 11.70 -5.55 4.90
N ALA A 104 11.05 -5.04 3.85
CA ALA A 104 10.45 -5.82 2.78
C ALA A 104 10.31 -5.01 1.50
N ILE A 105 9.94 -5.69 0.42
CA ILE A 105 9.61 -5.11 -0.87
C ILE A 105 8.14 -5.38 -1.20
N LEU A 106 7.40 -4.37 -1.66
CA LEU A 106 6.09 -4.54 -2.27
C LEU A 106 6.26 -4.58 -3.79
N SER A 107 5.91 -5.71 -4.43
CA SER A 107 6.01 -5.87 -5.88
C SER A 107 4.66 -6.13 -6.53
N VAL A 108 4.21 -5.19 -7.36
CA VAL A 108 2.98 -5.30 -8.15
C VAL A 108 3.11 -6.33 -9.26
N SER A 109 2.02 -7.04 -9.57
CA SER A 109 1.96 -7.88 -10.77
C SER A 109 2.15 -7.05 -12.04
N PRO A 110 2.74 -7.60 -13.11
CA PRO A 110 2.93 -6.90 -14.37
C PRO A 110 1.65 -6.24 -14.91
N TYR A 111 1.76 -4.95 -15.22
CA TYR A 111 0.70 -4.13 -15.80
C TYR A 111 0.92 -3.92 -17.31
N TYR A 112 -0.14 -3.56 -18.03
CA TYR A 112 -0.17 -3.28 -19.47
C TYR A 112 0.02 -4.49 -20.40
N ASN A 113 1.10 -5.26 -20.23
CA ASN A 113 1.45 -6.39 -21.10
C ASN A 113 0.63 -7.67 -20.88
N LYS A 114 -0.15 -7.73 -19.79
CA LYS A 114 -1.15 -8.77 -19.49
C LYS A 114 -0.64 -10.22 -19.64
N PRO A 115 0.41 -10.64 -18.91
CA PRO A 115 0.89 -12.02 -18.97
C PRO A 115 -0.19 -12.99 -18.46
N ASN A 116 -0.18 -14.21 -19.00
CA ASN A 116 -1.00 -15.29 -18.47
C ASN A 116 -0.53 -15.73 -17.06
N ASN A 117 -1.28 -16.60 -16.40
CA ASN A 117 -0.97 -17.04 -15.03
C ASN A 117 0.40 -17.74 -14.89
N GLU A 118 0.87 -18.45 -15.92
CA GLU A 118 2.22 -19.01 -15.90
C GLU A 118 3.28 -17.91 -15.97
N GLY A 119 3.08 -16.90 -16.81
CA GLY A 119 3.96 -15.72 -16.85
C GLY A 119 3.98 -14.95 -15.52
N LEU A 120 2.84 -14.83 -14.85
CA LEU A 120 2.75 -14.24 -13.50
C LEU A 120 3.53 -15.06 -12.47
N PHE A 121 3.40 -16.39 -12.51
CA PHE A 121 4.18 -17.28 -11.65
C PHE A 121 5.68 -17.12 -11.89
N GLN A 122 6.14 -17.18 -13.14
CA GLN A 122 7.57 -17.06 -13.47
C GLN A 122 8.15 -15.69 -13.10
N HIS A 123 7.36 -14.62 -13.24
CA HIS A 123 7.74 -13.29 -12.79
C HIS A 123 8.01 -13.26 -11.28
N TYR A 124 7.09 -13.77 -10.46
CA TYR A 124 7.26 -13.82 -9.01
C TYR A 124 8.32 -14.82 -8.57
N LYS A 125 8.53 -15.92 -9.31
CA LYS A 125 9.62 -16.85 -9.06
C LYS A 125 10.99 -16.18 -9.27
N ALA A 126 11.16 -15.41 -10.34
CA ALA A 126 12.38 -14.64 -10.58
C ALA A 126 12.62 -13.58 -9.49
N ILE A 127 11.56 -12.90 -9.03
CA ILE A 127 11.65 -11.97 -7.90
C ILE A 127 12.06 -12.69 -6.63
N ASN A 128 11.42 -13.81 -6.30
CA ASN A 128 11.75 -14.63 -5.12
C ASN A 128 13.23 -14.98 -5.06
N ASP A 129 13.79 -15.38 -6.20
CA ASP A 129 15.17 -15.89 -6.31
C ASP A 129 16.22 -14.78 -6.23
N ASN A 130 15.84 -13.51 -6.39
CA ASN A 130 16.79 -12.38 -6.49
C ASN A 130 16.51 -11.22 -5.52
N ALA A 131 15.38 -11.21 -4.82
CA ALA A 131 15.04 -10.11 -3.92
C ALA A 131 15.91 -10.16 -2.64
N PRO A 132 16.58 -9.06 -2.26
CA PRO A 132 17.44 -9.01 -1.08
C PRO A 132 16.67 -8.97 0.24
N LEU A 133 15.36 -8.72 0.18
CA LEU A 133 14.45 -8.63 1.32
C LEU A 133 13.20 -9.49 1.06
N PRO A 134 12.46 -9.87 2.11
CA PRO A 134 11.15 -10.52 1.96
C PRO A 134 10.20 -9.70 1.09
N VAL A 135 9.37 -10.39 0.32
CA VAL A 135 8.49 -9.77 -0.67
C VAL A 135 7.03 -9.94 -0.30
N ILE A 136 6.29 -8.83 -0.38
CA ILE A 136 4.83 -8.79 -0.41
C ILE A 136 4.46 -8.67 -1.89
N MET A 137 3.87 -9.72 -2.47
CA MET A 137 3.32 -9.64 -3.83
C MET A 137 2.05 -8.79 -3.82
N TYR A 138 1.75 -8.10 -4.91
CA TYR A 138 0.61 -7.19 -4.97
C TYR A 138 -0.27 -7.46 -6.20
N ASN A 139 -1.47 -7.98 -5.92
CA ASN A 139 -2.49 -8.28 -6.91
C ASN A 139 -3.53 -7.14 -6.95
N VAL A 140 -3.64 -6.46 -8.09
CA VAL A 140 -4.55 -5.31 -8.31
C VAL A 140 -5.06 -5.28 -9.75
N PRO A 141 -5.95 -6.22 -10.13
CA PRO A 141 -6.42 -6.37 -11.51
C PRO A 141 -7.01 -5.09 -12.11
N GLY A 142 -7.64 -4.22 -11.30
CA GLY A 142 -8.16 -2.94 -11.75
C GLY A 142 -7.10 -1.96 -12.29
N ARG A 143 -5.81 -2.17 -11.98
CA ARG A 143 -4.68 -1.38 -12.51
C ARG A 143 -3.80 -2.17 -13.48
N THR A 144 -3.67 -3.47 -13.28
CA THR A 144 -2.74 -4.30 -14.05
C THR A 144 -3.39 -4.91 -15.29
N GLY A 145 -4.71 -5.04 -15.27
CA GLY A 145 -5.50 -5.68 -16.31
C GLY A 145 -5.43 -7.21 -16.28
N MET A 146 -4.75 -7.79 -15.29
CA MET A 146 -4.68 -9.24 -15.04
C MET A 146 -4.78 -9.55 -13.55
N ASN A 147 -5.56 -10.56 -13.22
CA ASN A 147 -5.68 -11.09 -11.86
C ASN A 147 -4.67 -12.22 -11.63
N VAL A 148 -3.93 -12.18 -10.52
CA VAL A 148 -3.18 -13.34 -10.03
C VAL A 148 -4.18 -14.27 -9.33
N ASN A 149 -4.68 -15.27 -10.05
CA ASN A 149 -5.77 -16.10 -9.53
C ASN A 149 -5.37 -16.95 -8.31
N VAL A 150 -6.35 -17.54 -7.63
CA VAL A 150 -6.13 -18.38 -6.43
C VAL A 150 -5.07 -19.45 -6.65
N ALA A 151 -5.17 -20.23 -7.74
CA ALA A 151 -4.25 -21.34 -8.02
C ALA A 151 -2.80 -20.85 -8.15
N THR A 152 -2.59 -19.72 -8.84
CA THR A 152 -1.27 -19.11 -9.04
C THR A 152 -0.74 -18.54 -7.73
N THR A 153 -1.57 -17.83 -6.96
CA THR A 153 -1.19 -17.27 -5.66
C THR A 153 -0.79 -18.37 -4.68
N LEU A 154 -1.54 -19.47 -4.59
CA LEU A 154 -1.23 -20.60 -3.73
C LEU A 154 0.03 -21.36 -4.19
N ARG A 155 0.26 -21.46 -5.51
CA ARG A 155 1.50 -22.03 -6.05
C ARG A 155 2.71 -21.18 -5.68
N ILE A 156 2.63 -19.85 -5.85
CA ILE A 156 3.65 -18.90 -5.41
C ILE A 156 3.91 -19.06 -3.92
N ALA A 157 2.87 -19.05 -3.08
CA ALA A 157 3.00 -19.18 -1.63
C ALA A 157 3.71 -20.48 -1.19
N ARG A 158 3.57 -21.57 -1.96
CA ARG A 158 4.19 -22.87 -1.64
C ARG A 158 5.64 -22.94 -2.13
N GLU A 159 5.91 -22.45 -3.33
CA GLU A 159 7.20 -22.62 -4.03
C GLU A 159 8.18 -21.46 -3.81
N CYS A 160 7.69 -20.26 -3.48
CA CYS A 160 8.49 -19.04 -3.35
C CYS A 160 8.59 -18.59 -1.88
N LYS A 161 9.54 -19.14 -1.13
CA LYS A 161 9.67 -18.92 0.33
C LYS A 161 10.00 -17.48 0.73
N ASN A 162 10.56 -16.67 -0.18
CA ASN A 162 10.86 -15.27 0.07
C ASN A 162 9.63 -14.37 -0.15
N ILE A 163 8.56 -14.89 -0.76
CA ILE A 163 7.28 -14.19 -0.87
C ILE A 163 6.43 -14.56 0.35
N ILE A 164 6.26 -13.60 1.26
CA ILE A 164 5.70 -13.83 2.60
C ILE A 164 4.25 -13.38 2.75
N ALA A 165 3.72 -12.62 1.79
CA ALA A 165 2.32 -12.20 1.80
C ALA A 165 1.85 -11.76 0.41
N THR A 166 0.53 -11.72 0.23
CA THR A 166 -0.13 -10.97 -0.85
C THR A 166 -0.86 -9.75 -0.30
N LYS A 167 -0.64 -8.58 -0.91
CA LYS A 167 -1.56 -7.44 -0.85
C LYS A 167 -2.67 -7.71 -1.88
N GLU A 168 -3.84 -8.11 -1.41
CA GLU A 168 -5.00 -8.41 -2.27
C GLU A 168 -5.89 -7.18 -2.43
N ALA A 169 -5.86 -6.57 -3.61
CA ALA A 169 -6.71 -5.44 -4.01
C ALA A 169 -7.59 -5.80 -5.21
N SER A 170 -8.01 -7.07 -5.30
CA SER A 170 -8.91 -7.54 -6.36
C SER A 170 -10.37 -7.16 -6.13
N GLY A 171 -10.76 -6.81 -4.88
CA GLY A 171 -12.15 -6.61 -4.49
C GLY A 171 -12.96 -7.91 -4.46
N ASN A 172 -12.36 -9.05 -4.81
CA ASN A 172 -13.04 -10.35 -4.87
C ASN A 172 -12.88 -11.08 -3.53
N ILE A 173 -13.90 -10.94 -2.66
CA ILE A 173 -13.92 -11.55 -1.34
C ILE A 173 -13.84 -13.08 -1.41
N GLU A 174 -14.46 -13.73 -2.41
CA GLU A 174 -14.41 -15.19 -2.58
C GLU A 174 -12.97 -15.68 -2.82
N GLN A 175 -12.25 -15.04 -3.75
CA GLN A 175 -10.84 -15.32 -4.00
C GLN A 175 -10.00 -15.10 -2.74
N ILE A 176 -10.21 -13.98 -2.05
CA ILE A 176 -9.47 -13.65 -0.81
C ILE A 176 -9.70 -14.74 0.25
N MET A 177 -10.95 -15.13 0.48
CA MET A 177 -11.29 -16.19 1.44
C MET A 177 -10.68 -17.54 1.06
N GLN A 178 -10.66 -17.90 -0.22
CA GLN A 178 -10.04 -19.14 -0.67
C GLN A 178 -8.53 -19.13 -0.45
N ILE A 179 -7.85 -18.01 -0.73
CA ILE A 179 -6.42 -17.86 -0.43
C ILE A 179 -6.18 -17.94 1.07
N ILE A 180 -6.97 -17.24 1.91
CA ILE A 180 -6.81 -17.29 3.37
C ILE A 180 -6.96 -18.72 3.90
N LYS A 181 -7.94 -19.47 3.39
CA LYS A 181 -8.19 -20.86 3.77
C LYS A 181 -7.05 -21.81 3.39
N ASP A 182 -6.53 -21.69 2.17
CA ASP A 182 -5.65 -22.71 1.57
C ASP A 182 -4.15 -22.32 1.55
N LYS A 183 -3.79 -21.11 2.04
CA LYS A 183 -2.40 -20.65 2.12
C LYS A 183 -1.56 -21.52 3.06
N PRO A 184 -0.29 -21.79 2.73
CA PRO A 184 0.63 -22.45 3.64
C PRO A 184 1.02 -21.54 4.82
N GLN A 185 1.53 -22.13 5.89
CA GLN A 185 2.16 -21.38 6.98
C GLN A 185 3.33 -20.54 6.43
N GLY A 186 3.45 -19.29 6.92
CA GLY A 186 4.48 -18.35 6.50
C GLY A 186 4.08 -17.43 5.33
N PHE A 187 2.93 -17.68 4.71
CA PHE A 187 2.32 -16.77 3.74
C PHE A 187 1.08 -16.12 4.33
N GLU A 188 0.91 -14.81 4.18
CA GLU A 188 -0.21 -14.05 4.74
C GLU A 188 -1.01 -13.26 3.69
N VAL A 189 -2.22 -12.84 4.06
CA VAL A 189 -3.08 -11.99 3.21
C VAL A 189 -3.27 -10.65 3.90
N ILE A 190 -2.97 -9.57 3.19
CA ILE A 190 -3.09 -8.19 3.63
C ILE A 190 -4.10 -7.51 2.71
N SER A 191 -5.06 -6.78 3.29
CA SER A 191 -6.01 -6.00 2.51
C SER A 191 -5.29 -4.95 1.68
N GLY A 192 -5.60 -4.90 0.39
CA GLY A 192 -5.20 -3.79 -0.48
C GLY A 192 -6.32 -2.79 -0.75
N ASP A 193 -7.48 -2.95 -0.11
CA ASP A 193 -8.68 -2.14 -0.28
C ASP A 193 -9.26 -1.76 1.08
N ASP A 194 -9.25 -0.46 1.38
CA ASP A 194 -9.76 0.09 2.63
C ASP A 194 -11.25 -0.25 2.85
N GLY A 195 -12.05 -0.30 1.78
CA GLY A 195 -13.51 -0.49 1.83
C GLY A 195 -13.96 -1.89 2.22
N ILE A 196 -13.09 -2.89 2.09
CA ILE A 196 -13.39 -4.28 2.48
C ILE A 196 -12.46 -4.81 3.57
N THR A 197 -11.67 -3.96 4.21
CA THR A 197 -10.67 -4.38 5.20
C THR A 197 -11.32 -5.10 6.40
N LEU A 198 -12.38 -4.53 6.98
CA LEU A 198 -13.08 -5.14 8.12
C LEU A 198 -13.59 -6.57 7.81
N PRO A 199 -14.39 -6.80 6.73
CA PRO A 199 -14.88 -8.15 6.46
C PRO A 199 -13.76 -9.16 6.14
N ILE A 200 -12.71 -8.78 5.39
CA ILE A 200 -11.66 -9.76 5.07
C ILE A 200 -10.73 -10.04 6.25
N MET A 201 -10.56 -9.11 7.20
CA MET A 201 -9.88 -9.38 8.46
C MET A 201 -10.70 -10.36 9.33
N ALA A 202 -12.03 -10.29 9.29
CA ALA A 202 -12.88 -11.31 9.93
C ALA A 202 -12.69 -12.70 9.31
N CYS A 203 -12.31 -12.77 8.03
CA CYS A 203 -11.97 -14.02 7.36
C CYS A 203 -10.53 -14.50 7.61
N GLY A 204 -9.66 -13.70 8.25
CA GLY A 204 -8.29 -14.07 8.60
C GLY A 204 -7.18 -13.31 7.87
N ALA A 205 -7.49 -12.22 7.15
CA ALA A 205 -6.46 -11.27 6.72
C ALA A 205 -5.80 -10.61 7.94
N ILE A 206 -4.51 -10.27 7.83
CA ILE A 206 -3.71 -9.82 8.99
C ILE A 206 -3.60 -8.30 9.12
N GLY A 207 -4.26 -7.53 8.27
CA GLY A 207 -4.15 -6.07 8.25
C GLY A 207 -4.50 -5.46 6.91
N VAL A 208 -4.00 -4.26 6.68
CA VAL A 208 -4.24 -3.44 5.47
C VAL A 208 -2.99 -2.67 5.05
N ILE A 209 -2.80 -2.47 3.75
CA ILE A 209 -1.92 -1.42 3.21
C ILE A 209 -2.82 -0.33 2.64
N SER A 210 -3.10 0.66 3.49
CA SER A 210 -4.16 1.66 3.37
C SER A 210 -3.75 2.86 2.54
N VAL A 211 -4.75 3.46 1.86
CA VAL A 211 -4.68 4.83 1.33
C VAL A 211 -5.23 5.81 2.35
N VAL A 212 -6.39 5.51 2.94
CA VAL A 212 -7.05 6.39 3.95
C VAL A 212 -6.13 6.73 5.11
N GLY A 213 -5.27 5.79 5.50
CA GLY A 213 -4.30 5.94 6.58
C GLY A 213 -3.29 7.07 6.35
N ASN A 214 -3.13 7.58 5.12
CA ASN A 214 -2.37 8.81 4.89
C ASN A 214 -2.98 9.99 5.66
N ALA A 215 -4.28 10.20 5.52
CA ALA A 215 -4.99 11.32 6.14
C ALA A 215 -5.39 10.99 7.59
N TYR A 216 -5.92 9.79 7.84
CA TYR A 216 -6.49 9.39 9.13
C TYR A 216 -5.81 8.13 9.71
N PRO A 217 -4.49 8.15 9.98
CA PRO A 217 -3.75 6.97 10.43
C PRO A 217 -4.30 6.36 11.71
N LYS A 218 -4.71 7.19 12.67
CA LYS A 218 -5.29 6.72 13.94
C LYS A 218 -6.61 5.99 13.75
N LEU A 219 -7.50 6.51 12.92
CA LEU A 219 -8.82 5.90 12.66
C LEU A 219 -8.66 4.49 12.06
N VAL A 220 -7.76 4.36 11.07
CA VAL A 220 -7.45 3.06 10.45
C VAL A 220 -6.80 2.13 11.47
N SER A 221 -5.80 2.62 12.22
CA SER A 221 -5.05 1.79 13.18
C SER A 221 -5.94 1.30 14.32
N ASP A 222 -6.83 2.13 14.85
CA ASP A 222 -7.78 1.73 15.88
C ASP A 222 -8.73 0.63 15.36
N MET A 223 -9.25 0.76 14.13
CA MET A 223 -10.08 -0.31 13.52
C MET A 223 -9.30 -1.62 13.36
N VAL A 224 -8.09 -1.56 12.80
CA VAL A 224 -7.27 -2.75 12.52
C VAL A 224 -6.86 -3.45 13.82
N ASN A 225 -6.49 -2.69 14.85
CA ASN A 225 -6.15 -3.25 16.16
C ASN A 225 -7.35 -3.96 16.81
N LEU A 226 -8.55 -3.38 16.74
CA LEU A 226 -9.77 -4.03 17.20
C LEU A 226 -10.05 -5.32 16.42
N CYS A 227 -9.87 -5.32 15.09
CA CYS A 227 -9.98 -6.54 14.28
C CYS A 227 -8.95 -7.61 14.66
N LEU A 228 -7.70 -7.22 14.92
CA LEU A 228 -6.64 -8.15 15.36
C LEU A 228 -6.94 -8.80 16.71
N ASP A 229 -7.64 -8.07 17.59
CA ASP A 229 -8.13 -8.54 18.89
C ASP A 229 -9.45 -9.33 18.80
N GLY A 230 -10.00 -9.52 17.58
CA GLY A 230 -11.27 -10.22 17.35
C GLY A 230 -12.52 -9.39 17.68
N LYS A 231 -12.36 -8.09 17.96
CA LYS A 231 -13.44 -7.17 18.37
C LYS A 231 -14.11 -6.49 17.18
N PHE A 232 -14.64 -7.29 16.26
CA PHE A 232 -15.22 -6.79 15.00
C PHE A 232 -16.44 -5.88 15.18
N ILE A 233 -17.23 -6.09 16.24
CA ILE A 233 -18.37 -5.22 16.57
C ILE A 233 -17.88 -3.82 16.97
N GLU A 234 -16.81 -3.74 17.78
CA GLU A 234 -16.19 -2.48 18.20
C GLU A 234 -15.44 -1.79 17.04
N ALA A 235 -14.91 -2.56 16.10
CA ALA A 235 -14.21 -2.03 14.91
C ALA A 235 -15.18 -1.42 13.88
N ARG A 236 -16.44 -1.89 13.83
CA ARG A 236 -17.42 -1.53 12.80
C ARG A 236 -17.69 -0.02 12.70
N PRO A 237 -17.89 0.75 13.79
CA PRO A 237 -18.11 2.19 13.69
C PRO A 237 -16.96 2.94 13.02
N ASN A 238 -15.70 2.52 13.24
CA ASN A 238 -14.55 3.12 12.57
C ASN A 238 -14.56 2.81 11.07
N HIS A 239 -14.90 1.57 10.70
CA HIS A 239 -15.07 1.20 9.30
C HIS A 239 -16.17 2.02 8.61
N GLU A 240 -17.34 2.14 9.23
CA GLU A 240 -18.48 2.90 8.71
C GLU A 240 -18.14 4.38 8.51
N LYS A 241 -17.42 5.00 9.46
CA LYS A 241 -16.90 6.37 9.32
C LYS A 241 -15.96 6.54 8.12
N MET A 242 -15.18 5.50 7.78
CA MET A 242 -14.25 5.56 6.66
C MET A 242 -14.93 5.40 5.30
N LEU A 243 -16.08 4.72 5.20
CA LEU A 243 -16.75 4.46 3.91
C LEU A 243 -16.96 5.72 3.05
N PRO A 244 -17.55 6.82 3.55
CA PRO A 244 -17.70 8.03 2.74
C PRO A 244 -16.35 8.71 2.40
N LEU A 245 -15.34 8.59 3.27
CA LEU A 245 -13.99 9.10 3.01
C LEU A 245 -13.29 8.30 1.91
N ILE A 246 -13.46 6.98 1.91
CA ILE A 246 -12.95 6.10 0.86
C ILE A 246 -13.60 6.50 -0.46
N SER A 247 -14.92 6.59 -0.52
CA SER A 247 -15.63 6.96 -1.75
C SER A 247 -15.13 8.29 -2.32
N SER A 248 -14.93 9.32 -1.48
CA SER A 248 -14.42 10.62 -1.95
C SER A 248 -12.95 10.57 -2.38
N MET A 249 -12.08 9.85 -1.65
CA MET A 249 -10.65 9.75 -1.98
C MET A 249 -10.38 9.06 -3.33
N PHE A 250 -11.26 8.14 -3.74
CA PHE A 250 -11.11 7.39 -4.99
C PHE A 250 -11.97 7.90 -6.14
N ALA A 251 -12.87 8.87 -5.92
CA ALA A 251 -13.86 9.35 -6.90
C ALA A 251 -13.23 9.85 -8.21
N GLU A 252 -12.08 10.51 -8.14
CA GLU A 252 -11.35 11.04 -9.31
C GLU A 252 -9.97 10.39 -9.47
N GLY A 253 -9.81 9.18 -8.93
CA GLY A 253 -8.57 8.42 -8.97
C GLY A 253 -7.60 8.73 -7.82
N ASN A 254 -6.84 7.71 -7.45
CA ASN A 254 -5.79 7.81 -6.44
C ASN A 254 -4.44 8.12 -7.11
N PRO A 255 -3.66 9.11 -6.62
CA PRO A 255 -3.74 9.72 -5.29
C PRO A 255 -4.38 11.12 -5.19
N SER A 256 -5.10 11.60 -6.20
CA SER A 256 -5.64 12.97 -6.22
C SER A 256 -6.51 13.30 -5.00
N GLY A 257 -7.45 12.42 -4.65
CA GLY A 257 -8.32 12.64 -3.50
C GLY A 257 -7.57 12.65 -2.15
N VAL A 258 -6.67 11.69 -1.91
CA VAL A 258 -5.94 11.61 -0.64
C VAL A 258 -4.96 12.77 -0.45
N LYS A 259 -4.32 13.27 -1.52
CA LYS A 259 -3.47 14.47 -1.45
C LYS A 259 -4.29 15.74 -1.20
N ALA A 260 -5.54 15.80 -1.66
CA ALA A 260 -6.44 16.90 -1.32
C ALA A 260 -6.77 16.93 0.19
N TYR A 261 -7.06 15.78 0.80
CA TYR A 261 -7.23 15.67 2.27
C TYR A 261 -5.98 16.15 3.01
N LEU A 262 -4.80 15.63 2.65
CA LEU A 262 -3.53 16.01 3.28
C LEU A 262 -3.22 17.50 3.12
N SER A 263 -3.58 18.09 1.97
CA SER A 263 -3.41 19.53 1.74
C SER A 263 -4.33 20.38 2.57
N GLU A 264 -5.60 19.99 2.72
CA GLU A 264 -6.53 20.70 3.60
C GLU A 264 -6.10 20.59 5.07
N MET A 265 -5.45 19.48 5.45
CA MET A 265 -4.84 19.30 6.77
C MET A 265 -3.52 20.06 6.96
N GLY A 266 -2.98 20.71 5.92
CA GLY A 266 -1.70 21.42 5.98
C GLY A 266 -0.47 20.52 6.11
N ILE A 267 -0.59 19.22 5.80
CA ILE A 267 0.51 18.24 5.87
C ILE A 267 1.36 18.29 4.59
N THR A 268 0.71 18.33 3.43
CA THR A 268 1.37 18.41 2.11
C THR A 268 0.83 19.57 1.29
N LYS A 269 1.52 19.94 0.21
CA LYS A 269 0.91 20.76 -0.86
C LYS A 269 -0.02 19.89 -1.74
N ASN A 270 -0.96 20.53 -2.44
CA ASN A 270 -1.83 19.88 -3.42
C ASN A 270 -1.20 19.88 -4.83
N THR A 271 0.02 19.36 -4.96
CA THR A 271 0.80 19.41 -6.21
C THR A 271 1.01 18.01 -6.77
N PHE A 272 0.91 17.87 -8.09
CA PHE A 272 0.98 16.59 -8.81
C PHE A 272 1.92 16.67 -10.00
N ARG A 273 2.32 15.50 -10.51
CA ARG A 273 2.99 15.38 -11.81
C ARG A 273 2.02 14.78 -12.82
N LEU A 274 2.03 15.31 -14.04
CA LEU A 274 1.26 14.72 -15.14
C LEU A 274 1.63 13.24 -15.31
N PRO A 275 0.66 12.37 -15.62
CA PRO A 275 -0.72 12.69 -16.03
C PRO A 275 -1.71 12.85 -14.87
N VAL A 276 -1.28 12.74 -13.60
CA VAL A 276 -2.15 12.96 -12.44
C VAL A 276 -2.34 14.47 -12.25
N VAL A 277 -3.58 14.88 -11.96
CA VAL A 277 -3.96 16.27 -11.69
C VAL A 277 -4.77 16.36 -10.40
N GLY A 278 -4.94 17.58 -9.90
CA GLY A 278 -5.81 17.84 -8.76
C GLY A 278 -7.27 17.48 -9.06
N ILE A 279 -8.00 17.21 -7.98
CA ILE A 279 -9.45 16.94 -8.05
C ILE A 279 -10.25 18.19 -8.45
N SER A 280 -11.48 17.97 -8.90
CA SER A 280 -12.44 19.03 -9.17
C SER A 280 -12.80 19.85 -7.91
N ASP A 281 -13.22 21.11 -8.13
CA ASP A 281 -13.68 21.98 -7.04
C ASP A 281 -14.91 21.42 -6.31
N SER A 282 -15.80 20.74 -7.02
CA SER A 282 -16.99 20.11 -6.43
C SER A 282 -16.62 18.95 -5.51
N LEU A 283 -15.65 18.12 -5.90
CA LEU A 283 -15.12 17.08 -5.02
C LEU A 283 -14.37 17.68 -3.83
N MET A 284 -13.60 18.76 -4.02
CA MET A 284 -12.92 19.45 -2.93
C MET A 284 -13.90 20.01 -1.88
N GLN A 285 -15.01 20.61 -2.30
CA GLN A 285 -16.07 21.05 -1.38
C GLN A 285 -16.69 19.87 -0.60
N SER A 286 -16.92 18.75 -1.29
CA SER A 286 -17.44 17.53 -0.68
C SER A 286 -16.47 16.96 0.37
N ILE A 287 -15.17 16.92 0.06
CA ILE A 287 -14.10 16.53 0.99
C ILE A 287 -14.10 17.42 2.24
N LYS A 288 -14.12 18.75 2.08
CA LYS A 288 -14.15 19.69 3.22
C LYS A 288 -15.37 19.49 4.12
N SER A 289 -16.52 19.12 3.55
CA SER A 289 -17.71 18.78 4.33
C SER A 289 -17.52 17.48 5.11
N LEU A 290 -17.04 16.43 4.45
CA LEU A 290 -16.77 15.13 5.06
C LEU A 290 -15.74 15.21 6.19
N MET A 291 -14.68 16.00 6.02
CA MET A 291 -13.63 16.18 7.03
C MET A 291 -14.17 16.68 8.37
N LYS A 292 -15.30 17.41 8.39
CA LYS A 292 -15.93 17.90 9.63
C LYS A 292 -16.69 16.82 10.41
N THR A 293 -16.90 15.65 9.81
CA THR A 293 -17.66 14.54 10.39
C THR A 293 -16.79 13.46 11.04
N VAL A 294 -15.46 13.59 10.91
CA VAL A 294 -14.46 12.58 11.33
C VAL A 294 -13.81 12.97 12.63
#